data_AF-A0A6V7KYN6-F1
#
_entry.id   AF-A0A6V7KYN6-F1
#
_cell.length_a   1.000
_cell.length_b   1.000
_cell.length_c   1.000
_cell.angle_alpha   90.00
_cell.angle_beta   90.00
_cell.angle_gamma   90.00
#
_symmetry.space_group_name_H-M   'P 1'
#
loop_
_entity.id
_entity.type
_entity.pdbx_description
1 polymer ?
#
loop_
_entity_poly.entity_id
_entity_poly.type
_entity_poly.pdbx_seq_one_letter_code
_entity_poly.pdbx_strand_id
1 'polypeptide(L)'
;GQISFDIFPKGWDKTYCLRFVDEYDEIHFFGDKTQEGGNDYEIYESDLTIGHRVTCPDDTINEIKTLLALRNEKRGKVADEK
;
A
#
# COMPACT_ATOMS: atom_id res chain seq x y z
N GLY A 1 12.02 13.69 -5.00
CA GLY A 1 13.26 14.49 -5.07
C GLY A 1 13.17 15.45 -6.25
N GLN A 2 12.97 16.75 -6.00
CA GLN A 2 12.91 17.72 -7.09
C GLN A 2 14.30 18.05 -7.69
N ILE A 3 15.39 17.72 -6.99
CA ILE A 3 16.74 18.14 -7.34
C ILE A 3 17.79 17.02 -7.25
N SER A 4 17.37 15.78 -7.00
CA SER A 4 18.28 14.65 -6.74
C SER A 4 17.74 13.36 -7.33
N PHE A 5 18.64 12.39 -7.49
CA PHE A 5 18.34 11.02 -7.85
C PHE A 5 19.16 10.08 -6.95
N ASP A 6 18.65 8.87 -6.75
CA ASP A 6 19.27 7.86 -5.91
C ASP A 6 19.89 6.77 -6.77
N ILE A 7 21.06 6.26 -6.37
CA ILE A 7 21.69 5.07 -6.96
C ILE A 7 21.75 4.00 -5.88
N PHE A 8 21.15 2.84 -6.13
CA PHE A 8 21.09 1.74 -5.19
C PHE A 8 21.16 0.38 -5.92
N PRO A 9 21.59 -0.70 -5.23
CA PRO A 9 21.54 -2.06 -5.77
C PRO A 9 20.12 -2.48 -6.16
N LYS A 10 20.00 -3.38 -7.15
CA LYS A 10 18.70 -3.94 -7.54
C LYS A 10 17.99 -4.57 -6.32
N GLY A 11 16.70 -4.27 -6.16
CA GLY A 11 15.87 -4.76 -5.04
C GLY A 11 15.99 -3.96 -3.74
N TRP A 12 16.64 -2.79 -3.78
CA TRP A 12 16.64 -1.79 -2.70
C TRP A 12 15.61 -0.67 -2.95
N ASP A 13 14.71 -0.86 -3.90
CA ASP A 13 13.49 -0.07 -4.02
C ASP A 13 12.58 -0.29 -2.79
N LYS A 14 11.39 0.31 -2.79
CA LYS A 14 10.50 0.28 -1.61
C LYS A 14 10.10 -1.14 -1.20
N THR A 15 10.14 -2.14 -2.09
CA THR A 15 9.87 -3.54 -1.72
C THR A 15 10.84 -4.08 -0.66
N TYR A 16 12.01 -3.47 -0.49
CA TYR A 16 12.98 -3.88 0.51
C TYR A 16 12.40 -3.92 1.92
N CYS A 17 11.49 -3.01 2.26
CA CYS A 17 10.89 -2.97 3.60
C CYS A 17 9.92 -4.13 3.87
N LEU A 18 9.37 -4.78 2.82
CA LEU A 18 8.39 -5.87 2.97
C LEU A 18 8.95 -7.10 3.69
N ARG A 19 10.28 -7.27 3.70
CA ARG A 19 10.97 -8.35 4.40
C ARG A 19 10.90 -8.24 5.94
N PHE A 20 10.42 -7.11 6.45
CA PHE A 20 10.37 -6.81 7.89
C PHE A 20 8.95 -6.68 8.42
N VAL A 21 7.94 -7.00 7.60
CA VAL A 21 6.52 -6.90 7.93
C VAL A 21 5.76 -8.15 7.46
N ASP A 22 6.43 -9.30 7.39
CA ASP A 22 5.86 -10.56 6.90
C ASP A 22 4.92 -11.24 7.91
N GLU A 23 4.82 -10.70 9.13
CA GLU A 23 3.90 -11.17 10.16
C GLU A 23 2.44 -10.74 9.96
N TYR A 24 2.17 -9.85 8.99
CA TYR A 24 0.82 -9.32 8.73
C TYR A 24 0.11 -10.10 7.62
N ASP A 25 -1.15 -10.47 7.87
CA ASP A 25 -1.98 -11.17 6.88
C ASP A 25 -2.32 -10.30 5.65
N GLU A 26 -2.48 -8.99 5.85
CA GLU A 26 -2.80 -8.01 4.80
C GLU A 26 -1.89 -6.78 4.95
N ILE A 27 -1.18 -6.43 3.88
CA ILE A 27 -0.33 -5.22 3.82
C ILE A 27 -0.93 -4.26 2.79
N HIS A 28 -1.44 -3.12 3.24
CA HIS A 28 -1.97 -2.09 2.35
C HIS A 28 -0.91 -1.03 2.07
N PHE A 29 -0.56 -0.83 0.81
CA PHE A 29 0.37 0.22 0.38
C PHE A 29 -0.39 1.35 -0.33
N PHE A 30 -0.07 2.61 0.00
CA PHE A 30 -0.68 3.79 -0.63
C PHE A 30 0.42 4.63 -1.28
N GLY A 31 0.32 4.90 -2.59
CA GLY A 31 1.36 5.62 -3.33
C GLY A 31 0.82 6.45 -4.49
N ASP A 32 1.55 7.49 -4.88
CA ASP A 32 1.18 8.40 -5.97
C ASP A 32 2.00 8.20 -7.26
N LYS A 33 3.20 7.60 -7.15
CA LYS A 33 4.09 7.32 -8.28
C LYS A 33 4.12 5.82 -8.61
N THR A 34 2.94 5.24 -8.84
CA THR A 34 2.75 3.79 -9.00
C THR A 34 2.78 3.30 -10.45
N GLN A 35 3.15 4.14 -11.42
CA GLN A 35 3.33 3.71 -12.82
C GLN A 35 4.79 3.35 -13.06
N GLU A 36 5.08 2.54 -14.09
CA GLU A 36 6.44 2.12 -14.45
C GLU A 36 7.39 3.34 -14.52
N GLY A 37 8.54 3.23 -13.83
CA GLY A 37 9.51 4.31 -13.66
C GLY A 37 9.22 5.28 -12.50
N GLY A 38 8.06 5.18 -11.85
CA GLY A 38 7.76 5.82 -10.59
C GLY A 38 8.37 5.06 -9.41
N ASN A 39 8.79 5.77 -8.37
CA ASN A 39 9.49 5.15 -7.24
C ASN A 39 8.60 4.32 -6.30
N ASP A 40 7.27 4.30 -6.52
CA ASP A 40 6.33 3.45 -5.79
C ASP A 40 5.92 2.21 -6.61
N TYR A 41 6.34 2.11 -7.87
CA TYR A 41 5.86 1.09 -8.80
C TYR A 41 6.08 -0.33 -8.28
N GLU A 42 7.31 -0.67 -7.88
CA GLU A 42 7.67 -2.03 -7.50
C GLU A 42 6.93 -2.49 -6.23
N ILE A 43 6.74 -1.61 -5.25
CA ILE A 43 5.99 -1.95 -4.03
C ILE A 43 4.50 -1.99 -4.28
N TYR A 44 3.96 -1.14 -5.16
CA TYR A 44 2.55 -1.13 -5.52
C TYR A 44 2.13 -2.39 -6.30
N GLU A 45 2.98 -2.88 -7.21
CA GLU A 45 2.75 -4.09 -8.00
C GLU A 45 3.18 -5.38 -7.28
N SER A 46 3.72 -5.28 -6.06
CA SER A 46 4.16 -6.45 -5.29
C SER A 46 2.95 -7.30 -4.88
N ASP A 47 3.01 -8.61 -5.14
CA ASP A 47 2.00 -9.59 -4.72
C ASP A 47 1.81 -9.64 -3.19
N LEU A 48 2.78 -9.12 -2.42
CA LEU A 48 2.70 -9.03 -0.96
C LEU A 48 1.87 -7.84 -0.48
N THR A 49 1.44 -6.95 -1.38
CA THR A 49 0.69 -5.75 -1.01
C THR A 49 -0.64 -5.66 -1.73
N ILE A 50 -1.59 -5.02 -1.07
CA ILE A 50 -2.80 -4.47 -1.68
C ILE A 50 -2.49 -3.01 -2.00
N GLY A 51 -2.22 -2.73 -3.28
CA GLY A 51 -1.83 -1.41 -3.76
C GLY A 51 -3.02 -0.46 -3.94
N HIS A 52 -2.96 0.70 -3.28
CA HIS A 52 -3.90 1.81 -3.43
C HIS A 52 -3.20 2.99 -4.11
N ARG A 53 -3.61 3.29 -5.34
CA ARG A 53 -3.10 4.47 -6.04
C ARG A 53 -3.85 5.70 -5.55
N VAL A 54 -3.12 6.72 -5.15
CA VAL A 54 -3.65 8.02 -4.68
C VAL A 54 -3.02 9.15 -5.48
N THR A 55 -3.67 10.31 -5.56
CA THR A 55 -3.09 11.48 -6.26
C THR A 55 -2.79 12.64 -5.33
N CYS A 56 -3.40 12.64 -4.15
CA CYS A 56 -3.19 13.64 -3.11
C CYS A 56 -3.51 13.06 -1.72
N PRO A 57 -3.15 13.76 -0.62
CA PRO A 57 -3.43 13.28 0.73
C PRO A 57 -4.92 13.02 1.02
N ASP A 58 -5.82 13.79 0.41
CA ASP A 58 -7.26 13.62 0.61
C ASP A 58 -7.77 12.28 0.03
N ASP A 59 -7.21 11.83 -1.10
CA ASP A 59 -7.51 10.51 -1.66
C ASP A 59 -7.14 9.40 -0.67
N THR A 60 -5.95 9.49 -0.06
CA THR A 60 -5.51 8.53 0.98
C THR A 60 -6.49 8.49 2.14
N ILE A 61 -6.95 9.65 2.61
CA ILE A 61 -7.94 9.72 3.69
C ILE A 61 -9.25 9.05 3.29
N ASN A 62 -9.74 9.29 2.07
CA ASN A 62 -10.97 8.71 1.56
C ASN A 62 -10.87 7.19 1.40
N GLU A 63 -9.72 6.70 0.93
CA GLU A 63 -9.46 5.28 0.77
C GLU A 63 -9.40 4.58 2.14
N ILE A 64 -8.70 5.16 3.11
CA ILE A 64 -8.65 4.64 4.49
C ILE A 64 -10.05 4.60 5.12
N LYS A 65 -10.87 5.65 4.94
CA LYS A 65 -12.26 5.68 5.44
C LYS A 65 -13.08 4.53 4.85
N THR A 66 -12.94 4.29 3.55
CA THR A 66 -13.63 3.21 2.85
C THR A 66 -13.20 1.85 3.38
N LEU A 67 -11.90 1.61 3.54
CA LEU A 67 -11.37 0.37 4.10
C LEU A 67 -11.84 0.12 5.53
N LEU A 68 -11.86 1.16 6.37
CA LEU A 68 -12.35 1.06 7.75
C LEU A 68 -13.84 0.71 7.80
N ALA A 69 -14.66 1.31 6.92
CA ALA A 69 -16.08 0.99 6.81
C ALA A 69 -16.29 -0.47 6.39
N LEU A 70 -15.63 -0.92 5.32
CA LEU A 70 -15.70 -2.31 4.83
C LEU A 70 -15.25 -3.32 5.90
N ARG A 71 -14.17 -3.02 6.62
CA ARG A 71 -13.69 -3.85 7.73
C ARG A 71 -14.74 -3.96 8.84
N ASN A 72 -15.41 -2.85 9.18
CA ASN A 72 -16.44 -2.86 10.23
C ASN A 72 -17.66 -3.67 9.79
N GLU A 73 -18.07 -3.58 8.53
CA GLU A 73 -19.15 -4.40 7.97
C GLU A 73 -18.82 -5.89 7.97
N LYS A 74 -17.60 -6.28 7.54
CA LYS A 74 -17.13 -7.67 7.60
C LYS A 74 -17.16 -8.22 9.03
N ARG A 75 -16.72 -7.43 10.01
CA ARG A 75 -16.75 -7.84 11.43
C ARG A 75 -18.16 -8.00 11.98
N GLY A 76 -19.11 -7.16 11.56
CA GLY A 76 -20.51 -7.28 11.95
C GLY A 76 -21.15 -8.58 11.46
N LYS A 77 -20.94 -8.93 10.18
CA LYS A 77 -21.49 -10.17 9.59
C LYS A 77 -20.96 -11.44 10.25
N VAL A 78 -19.68 -11.50 10.58
CA VAL A 78 -19.08 -12.65 11.27
C VAL A 78 -19.62 -12.82 12.70
N ALA A 79 -20.07 -11.73 13.34
CA ALA A 79 -20.69 -11.80 14.66
C ALA A 79 -22.15 -12.31 14.60
N ASP A 80 -22.88 -12.01 13.53
CA ASP A 80 -24.27 -12.47 13.33
C ASP A 80 -24.36 -13.93 12.85
N GLU A 81 -23.29 -14.48 12.27
CA GLU A 81 -23.20 -15.88 11.81
C GLU A 81 -22.72 -16.88 12.89
N LYS A 82 -22.42 -16.40 14.11
CA LYS A 82 -22.02 -17.23 15.27
C LYS A 82 -23.12 -17.29 16.32
#